data_AF-A0A433Q760-F1
#
_entry.id   AF-A0A433Q760-F1
#
_cell.length_a   1.000
_cell.length_b   1.000
_cell.length_c   1.000
_cell.angle_alpha   90.00
_cell.angle_beta   90.00
_cell.angle_gamma   90.00
#
_symmetry.space_group_name_H-M   'P 1'
#
loop_
_entity.id
_entity.type
_entity.pdbx_description
1 polymer ?
#
loop_
_entity_poly.entity_id
_entity_poly.type
_entity_poly.pdbx_seq_one_letter_code
_entity_poly.pdbx_strand_id
1 'polypeptide(L)'
;MPEQVYKFLKSNTVGIIGVPFSGGQVRRVARYEEGVEEGPVRLVEAGLIDQLKSMDWAVDFEDLRVNVSSRPPHDPDSGKLKRPRYVSAVTKAVAEQVKAQASRGNMVLTLGGDHSIAIGTVAGIFTTYPEACLIWIDAHA
;
A
#
# COMPACT_ATOMS: atom_id res chain seq x y z
N MET A 1 -2.25 -2.57 -30.41
CA MET A 1 -3.38 -3.00 -29.57
C MET A 1 -4.42 -1.89 -29.61
N PRO A 2 -5.73 -2.17 -29.49
CA PRO A 2 -6.73 -1.10 -29.41
C PRO A 2 -6.40 -0.17 -28.23
N GLU A 3 -6.65 1.12 -28.41
CA GLU A 3 -6.44 2.14 -27.38
C GLU A 3 -7.42 1.88 -26.23
N GLN A 4 -6.89 1.45 -25.09
CA GLN A 4 -7.70 1.06 -23.94
C GLN A 4 -8.08 2.31 -23.16
N VAL A 5 -9.35 2.73 -23.25
CA VAL A 5 -9.85 3.91 -22.55
C VAL A 5 -10.26 3.51 -21.13
N TYR A 6 -9.51 3.98 -20.13
CA TYR A 6 -9.82 3.75 -18.73
C TYR A 6 -10.73 4.85 -18.19
N LYS A 7 -11.94 4.50 -17.74
CA LYS A 7 -12.95 5.46 -17.24
C LYS A 7 -12.46 6.35 -16.09
N PHE A 8 -11.59 5.81 -15.24
CA PHE A 8 -11.19 6.46 -13.98
C PHE A 8 -9.75 7.00 -13.99
N LEU A 9 -8.98 6.70 -15.02
CA LEU A 9 -7.60 7.16 -15.15
C LEU A 9 -7.55 8.33 -16.15
N LYS A 10 -6.74 9.35 -15.86
CA LYS A 10 -6.54 10.48 -16.78
C LYS A 10 -5.61 10.13 -17.94
N SER A 11 -4.71 9.19 -17.71
CA SER A 11 -3.69 8.69 -18.63
C SER A 11 -3.20 7.32 -18.13
N ASN A 12 -2.33 6.66 -18.88
CA ASN A 12 -1.63 5.45 -18.41
C ASN A 12 -0.55 5.82 -17.38
N THR A 13 -0.98 6.31 -16.22
CA THR A 13 -0.13 6.69 -15.10
C THR A 13 -0.41 5.78 -13.91
N VAL A 14 0.66 5.29 -13.29
CA VAL A 14 0.60 4.48 -12.08
C VAL A 14 1.35 5.20 -10.95
N GLY A 15 0.63 5.47 -9.87
CA GLY A 15 1.18 5.96 -8.62
C GLY A 15 1.52 4.77 -7.73
N ILE A 16 2.81 4.48 -7.58
CA ILE A 16 3.29 3.38 -6.75
C ILE A 16 3.59 3.91 -5.35
N ILE A 17 3.05 3.23 -4.34
CA ILE A 17 3.22 3.57 -2.92
C ILE A 17 3.84 2.36 -2.22
N GLY A 18 5.08 2.47 -1.77
CA GLY A 18 5.76 1.37 -1.04
C GLY A 18 5.51 1.43 0.47
N VAL A 19 4.83 0.44 1.05
CA VAL A 19 4.43 0.40 2.47
C VAL A 19 5.09 -0.78 3.20
N PRO A 20 6.38 -0.67 3.58
CA PRO A 20 7.08 -1.75 4.26
C PRO A 20 6.60 -1.84 5.71
N PHE A 21 5.55 -2.64 5.97
CA PHE A 21 4.88 -2.67 7.27
C PHE A 21 4.54 -4.09 7.75
N SER A 22 4.89 -4.42 8.99
CA SER A 22 4.61 -5.69 9.66
C SER A 22 3.87 -5.53 11.00
N GLY A 23 3.43 -4.31 11.32
CA GLY A 23 2.78 -3.97 12.58
C GLY A 23 1.41 -4.61 12.78
N GLY A 24 0.78 -5.14 11.73
CA GLY A 24 -0.48 -5.89 11.79
C GLY A 24 -0.30 -7.35 12.22
N GLN A 25 0.91 -7.92 12.07
CA GLN A 25 1.17 -9.34 12.36
C GLN A 25 2.30 -9.61 13.36
N VAL A 26 2.19 -10.66 14.14
CA VAL A 26 3.23 -11.06 15.11
C VAL A 26 4.28 -12.01 14.54
N ARG A 27 4.30 -12.24 13.22
CA ARG A 27 5.26 -13.16 12.59
C ARG A 27 6.69 -12.62 12.77
N ARG A 28 7.40 -13.20 13.75
CA ARG A 28 8.85 -13.03 13.91
C ARG A 28 9.53 -14.17 13.18
N VAL A 29 10.39 -13.86 12.21
CA VAL A 29 11.29 -14.87 11.66
C VAL A 29 12.49 -14.93 12.62
N ALA A 30 12.75 -16.09 13.25
CA ALA A 30 13.79 -16.22 14.27
C ALA A 30 15.24 -15.94 13.80
N ARG A 31 15.43 -15.60 12.51
CA ARG A 31 16.73 -15.26 11.91
C ARG A 31 16.75 -13.92 11.17
N TYR A 32 15.61 -13.24 11.03
CA TYR A 32 15.50 -11.92 10.40
C TYR A 32 14.44 -11.11 11.13
N GLU A 33 14.80 -9.93 11.60
CA GLU A 33 13.87 -8.97 12.21
C GLU A 33 12.87 -8.39 11.17
N GLU A 34 13.05 -8.75 9.89
CA GLU A 34 12.43 -8.19 8.70
C GLU A 34 11.91 -9.32 7.78
N GLY A 35 10.79 -9.09 7.11
CA GLY A 35 10.19 -10.10 6.23
C GLY A 35 9.24 -9.47 5.23
N VAL A 36 7.96 -9.33 5.59
CA VAL A 36 6.97 -8.67 4.72
C VAL A 36 7.34 -7.21 4.42
N GLU A 37 8.08 -6.55 5.29
CA GLU A 37 8.57 -5.18 5.07
C GLU A 37 9.57 -5.07 3.91
N GLU A 38 10.22 -6.16 3.52
CA GLU A 38 11.11 -6.19 2.36
C GLU A 38 10.33 -6.27 1.04
N GLY A 39 9.07 -6.73 1.06
CA GLY A 39 8.25 -6.95 -0.13
C GLY A 39 8.29 -5.80 -1.15
N PRO A 40 8.08 -4.54 -0.73
CA PRO A 40 8.10 -3.39 -1.64
C PRO A 40 9.46 -3.23 -2.36
N VAL A 41 10.57 -3.29 -1.63
CA VAL A 41 11.90 -3.11 -2.24
C VAL A 41 12.25 -4.28 -3.14
N ARG A 42 11.92 -5.52 -2.76
CA ARG A 42 12.18 -6.71 -3.58
C ARG A 42 11.41 -6.71 -4.89
N LEU A 43 10.17 -6.24 -4.90
CA LEU A 43 9.39 -6.11 -6.14
C LEU A 43 10.00 -5.07 -7.08
N VAL A 44 10.47 -3.94 -6.54
CA VAL A 44 11.16 -2.92 -7.32
C VAL A 44 12.48 -3.44 -7.88
N GLU A 45 13.31 -4.11 -7.06
CA GLU A 45 14.57 -4.75 -7.48
C GLU A 45 14.36 -5.84 -8.54
N ALA A 46 13.23 -6.55 -8.49
CA ALA A 46 12.86 -7.56 -9.48
C ALA A 46 12.39 -6.98 -10.83
N GLY A 47 12.38 -5.65 -10.99
CA GLY A 47 12.09 -4.98 -12.26
C GLY A 47 10.63 -4.56 -12.47
N LEU A 48 9.82 -4.48 -11.41
CA LEU A 48 8.41 -4.05 -11.51
C LEU A 48 8.26 -2.70 -12.25
N ILE A 49 9.11 -1.72 -11.91
CA ILE A 49 9.04 -0.38 -12.51
C ILE A 49 9.39 -0.44 -14.00
N ASP A 50 10.40 -1.21 -14.37
CA ASP A 50 10.84 -1.34 -15.76
C ASP A 50 9.78 -2.08 -16.60
N GLN A 51 9.13 -3.09 -16.02
CA GLN A 51 8.01 -3.77 -16.66
C GLN A 51 6.84 -2.82 -16.92
N LEU A 52 6.45 -2.00 -15.93
CA LEU A 52 5.39 -0.99 -16.11
C LEU A 52 5.73 0.01 -17.21
N LYS A 53 6.96 0.53 -17.21
CA LYS A 53 7.44 1.45 -18.27
C LYS A 53 7.46 0.79 -19.65
N SER A 54 7.82 -0.49 -19.73
CA SER A 54 7.81 -1.24 -21.00
C SER A 54 6.41 -1.45 -21.58
N MET A 55 5.37 -1.25 -20.78
CA MET A 55 3.96 -1.27 -21.18
C MET A 55 3.40 0.13 -21.46
N ASP A 56 4.27 1.14 -21.64
CA ASP A 56 3.92 2.54 -21.86
C ASP A 56 3.17 3.21 -20.69
N TRP A 57 3.41 2.75 -19.45
CA TRP A 57 2.92 3.42 -18.25
C TRP A 57 3.95 4.41 -17.70
N ALA A 58 3.51 5.63 -17.43
CA ALA A 58 4.27 6.60 -16.65
C ALA A 58 4.18 6.24 -15.15
N VAL A 59 5.34 6.07 -14.51
CA VAL A 59 5.44 5.62 -13.11
C VAL A 59 5.80 6.81 -12.22
N ASP A 60 4.93 7.10 -11.26
CA ASP A 60 5.16 8.02 -10.15
C ASP A 60 5.39 7.19 -8.88
N PHE A 61 6.64 7.05 -8.44
CA PHE A 61 6.98 6.21 -7.29
C PHE A 61 7.23 7.06 -6.04
N GLU A 62 6.36 6.90 -5.05
CA GLU A 62 6.50 7.48 -3.72
C GLU A 62 6.92 6.39 -2.73
N ASP A 63 8.11 6.55 -2.14
CA ASP A 63 8.62 5.64 -1.14
C ASP A 63 8.15 6.04 0.27
N LEU A 64 7.29 5.22 0.87
CA LEU A 64 6.73 5.46 2.20
C LEU A 64 7.65 4.97 3.33
N ARG A 65 8.88 4.54 3.03
CA ARG A 65 9.91 4.11 4.00
C ARG A 65 10.02 5.04 5.22
N VAL A 66 9.80 6.34 5.05
CA VAL A 66 10.01 7.35 6.09
C VAL A 66 8.89 7.39 7.15
N ASN A 67 7.65 6.98 6.86
CA ASN A 67 6.52 7.20 7.79
C ASN A 67 6.07 5.94 8.57
N VAL A 68 6.56 4.75 8.20
CA VAL A 68 6.35 3.51 8.98
C VAL A 68 7.30 3.40 10.17
N SER A 69 8.40 4.16 10.21
CA SER A 69 9.42 4.06 11.26
C SER A 69 9.01 4.70 12.59
N SER A 70 7.96 5.54 12.62
CA SER A 70 7.48 6.21 13.83
C SER A 70 6.56 5.31 14.67
N ARG A 71 7.11 4.19 15.16
CA ARG A 71 6.40 3.34 16.13
C ARG A 71 6.08 4.19 17.38
N PRO A 72 4.81 4.27 17.82
CA PRO A 72 4.47 5.03 19.01
C PRO A 72 5.24 4.49 20.24
N PRO A 73 5.77 5.37 21.12
CA PRO A 73 6.55 4.95 22.28
C PRO A 73 5.72 4.13 23.29
N HIS A 74 4.40 4.31 23.28
CA HIS A 74 3.47 3.56 24.10
C HIS A 74 2.25 3.13 23.28
N ASP A 75 2.15 1.82 23.02
CA ASP A 75 1.09 1.20 22.23
C ASP A 75 0.63 -0.12 22.85
N PRO A 76 -0.12 -0.07 23.96
CA PRO A 76 -0.59 -1.26 24.65
C PRO A 76 -1.63 -1.96 23.78
N ASP A 77 -1.60 -3.29 23.83
CA ASP A 77 -2.61 -4.10 23.17
C ASP A 77 -4.01 -3.79 23.72
N SER A 78 -5.01 -3.81 22.84
CA SER A 78 -6.42 -3.69 23.22
C SER A 78 -7.10 -5.03 23.06
N GLY A 79 -7.10 -5.83 24.13
CA GLY A 79 -7.57 -7.22 24.10
C GLY A 79 -6.74 -8.07 23.13
N LYS A 80 -7.36 -8.52 22.03
CA LYS A 80 -6.68 -9.29 20.97
C LYS A 80 -5.96 -8.41 19.94
N LEU A 81 -6.26 -7.11 19.88
CA LEU A 81 -5.68 -6.19 18.92
C LEU A 81 -4.26 -5.80 19.34
N LYS A 82 -3.28 -6.21 18.54
CA LYS A 82 -1.85 -5.96 18.79
C LYS A 82 -1.42 -4.66 18.15
N ARG A 83 -0.66 -3.83 18.88
CA ARG A 83 -0.08 -2.56 18.38
C ARG A 83 -1.12 -1.65 17.67
N PRO A 84 -2.29 -1.39 18.28
CA PRO A 84 -3.39 -0.68 17.63
C PRO A 84 -3.03 0.73 17.16
N ARG A 85 -2.27 1.49 17.95
CA ARG A 85 -1.91 2.88 17.61
C ARG A 85 -0.93 2.90 16.45
N TYR A 86 -0.02 1.93 16.38
CA TYR A 86 0.93 1.83 15.29
C TYR A 86 0.24 1.50 13.97
N VAL A 87 -0.64 0.49 13.95
CA VAL A 87 -1.45 0.15 12.77
C VAL A 87 -2.33 1.34 12.36
N SER A 88 -2.97 2.02 13.32
CA SER A 88 -3.79 3.20 13.04
C SER A 88 -2.99 4.35 12.41
N ALA A 89 -1.81 4.67 12.95
CA ALA A 89 -0.97 5.74 12.42
C ALA A 89 -0.52 5.46 10.97
N VAL A 90 -0.06 4.23 10.70
CA VAL A 90 0.40 3.83 9.37
C VAL A 90 -0.75 3.81 8.38
N THR A 91 -1.87 3.16 8.72
CA THR A 91 -3.04 3.07 7.81
C THR A 91 -3.65 4.45 7.51
N LYS A 92 -3.59 5.41 8.44
CA LYS A 92 -3.96 6.80 8.18
C LYS A 92 -3.05 7.45 7.13
N ALA A 93 -1.73 7.32 7.28
CA ALA A 93 -0.77 7.85 6.30
C ALA A 93 -0.95 7.19 4.91
N VAL A 94 -1.19 5.88 4.87
CA VAL A 94 -1.51 5.16 3.63
C VAL A 94 -2.79 5.71 2.99
N ALA A 95 -3.86 5.92 3.76
CA ALA A 95 -5.11 6.47 3.22
C ALA A 95 -4.91 7.87 2.61
N GLU A 96 -4.14 8.73 3.27
CA GLU A 96 -3.84 10.08 2.77
C GLU A 96 -3.07 10.05 1.44
N GLN A 97 -2.06 9.18 1.31
CA GLN A 97 -1.30 9.06 0.07
C GLN A 97 -2.08 8.38 -1.07
N VAL A 98 -2.83 7.32 -0.76
CA VAL A 98 -3.70 6.66 -1.73
C VAL A 98 -4.73 7.64 -2.25
N LYS A 99 -5.36 8.43 -1.38
CA LYS A 99 -6.26 9.51 -1.77
C LYS A 99 -5.56 10.53 -2.67
N ALA A 100 -4.35 10.96 -2.31
CA ALA A 100 -3.60 11.94 -3.10
C ALA A 100 -3.32 11.43 -4.52
N GLN A 101 -2.81 10.20 -4.66
CA GLN A 101 -2.56 9.56 -5.95
C GLN A 101 -3.85 9.36 -6.75
N ALA A 102 -4.90 8.84 -6.12
CA ALA A 102 -6.20 8.62 -6.77
C ALA A 102 -6.82 9.95 -7.26
N SER A 103 -6.75 11.03 -6.47
CA SER A 103 -7.25 12.35 -6.85
C SER A 103 -6.52 12.97 -8.04
N ARG A 104 -5.26 12.56 -8.28
CA ARG A 104 -4.51 12.93 -9.49
C ARG A 104 -5.02 12.20 -10.73
N GLY A 105 -5.79 11.12 -10.59
CA GLY A 105 -6.27 10.27 -11.68
C GLY A 105 -5.26 9.19 -12.08
N ASN A 106 -4.36 8.83 -11.16
CA ASN A 106 -3.40 7.74 -11.33
C ASN A 106 -4.02 6.40 -10.91
N MET A 107 -3.60 5.32 -11.55
CA MET A 107 -3.81 3.98 -11.00
C MET A 107 -2.95 3.84 -9.76
N VAL A 108 -3.56 3.60 -8.60
CA VAL A 108 -2.81 3.49 -7.34
C VAL A 108 -2.37 2.04 -7.13
N LEU A 109 -1.07 1.81 -7.08
CA LEU A 109 -0.47 0.51 -6.78
C LEU A 109 0.26 0.58 -5.43
N THR A 110 -0.35 0.04 -4.39
CA THR A 110 0.28 -0.07 -3.07
C THR A 110 1.06 -1.38 -2.99
N LEU A 111 2.38 -1.29 -2.77
CA LEU A 111 3.24 -2.42 -2.51
C LEU A 111 3.34 -2.60 -1.00
N GLY A 112 2.74 -3.65 -0.48
CA GLY A 112 2.59 -3.82 0.96
C GLY A 112 3.70 -4.59 1.65
N GLY A 113 3.64 -4.51 2.97
CA GLY A 113 3.94 -5.62 3.85
C GLY A 113 2.66 -6.39 4.19
N ASP A 114 2.32 -6.53 5.47
CA ASP A 114 1.14 -7.30 5.90
C ASP A 114 -0.21 -6.68 5.49
N HIS A 115 -1.26 -7.49 5.53
CA HIS A 115 -2.57 -7.12 4.98
C HIS A 115 -3.30 -6.01 5.78
N SER A 116 -2.81 -5.61 6.96
CA SER A 116 -3.45 -4.54 7.74
C SER A 116 -3.44 -3.19 7.03
N ILE A 117 -2.49 -2.98 6.09
CA ILE A 117 -2.42 -1.74 5.29
C ILE A 117 -3.67 -1.55 4.42
N ALA A 118 -4.42 -2.62 4.14
CA ALA A 118 -5.65 -2.55 3.35
C ALA A 118 -6.72 -1.64 3.98
N ILE A 119 -6.68 -1.45 5.31
CA ILE A 119 -7.51 -0.45 5.99
C ILE A 119 -7.28 0.94 5.36
N GLY A 120 -6.01 1.29 5.13
CA GLY A 120 -5.62 2.57 4.53
C GLY A 120 -5.93 2.63 3.04
N THR A 121 -5.62 1.56 2.29
CA THR A 121 -5.83 1.56 0.83
C THR A 121 -7.31 1.66 0.47
N VAL A 122 -8.17 0.87 1.13
CA VAL A 122 -9.62 0.91 0.92
C VAL A 122 -10.17 2.27 1.34
N ALA A 123 -9.81 2.79 2.52
CA ALA A 123 -10.28 4.09 2.96
C ALA A 123 -9.88 5.24 2.00
N GLY A 124 -8.65 5.23 1.48
CA GLY A 124 -8.17 6.21 0.52
C GLY A 124 -8.90 6.16 -0.81
N ILE A 125 -9.12 4.95 -1.35
CA ILE A 125 -9.87 4.74 -2.60
C ILE A 125 -11.33 5.17 -2.44
N PHE A 126 -12.03 4.71 -1.40
CA PHE A 126 -13.46 5.03 -1.19
C PHE A 126 -13.69 6.53 -0.92
N THR A 127 -12.68 7.24 -0.42
CA THR A 127 -12.76 8.71 -0.31
C THR A 127 -12.80 9.40 -1.68
N THR A 128 -12.14 8.82 -2.69
CA THR A 128 -12.05 9.39 -4.05
C THR A 128 -13.14 8.83 -4.97
N TYR A 129 -13.48 7.55 -4.79
CA TYR A 129 -14.45 6.80 -5.57
C TYR A 129 -15.43 6.07 -4.64
N PRO A 130 -16.47 6.77 -4.11
CA PRO A 130 -17.41 6.17 -3.14
C PRO A 130 -18.20 4.97 -3.67
N GLU A 131 -18.38 4.90 -4.98
CA GLU A 131 -19.08 3.82 -5.70
C GLU A 131 -18.15 2.64 -6.07
N ALA A 132 -16.91 2.64 -5.58
CA ALA A 132 -15.98 1.55 -5.84
C ALA A 132 -16.48 0.22 -5.25
N CYS A 133 -16.09 -0.89 -5.86
CA CYS A 133 -16.27 -2.22 -5.31
C CYS A 133 -14.95 -2.78 -4.79
N LEU A 134 -15.03 -3.72 -3.84
CA LEU A 134 -13.87 -4.41 -3.28
C LEU A 134 -13.86 -5.85 -3.74
N ILE A 135 -12.80 -6.24 -4.44
CA ILE A 135 -12.50 -7.63 -4.76
C ILE A 135 -11.35 -8.05 -3.84
N TRP A 136 -11.62 -8.94 -2.90
CA TRP A 136 -10.64 -9.42 -1.92
C TRP A 136 -10.18 -10.83 -2.29
N ILE A 137 -8.92 -10.96 -2.70
CA ILE A 137 -8.32 -12.26 -3.06
C ILE A 137 -7.33 -12.64 -1.96
N ASP A 138 -7.78 -13.47 -1.04
CA ASP A 138 -6.97 -13.96 0.09
C ASP A 138 -7.45 -15.37 0.48
N ALA A 139 -6.57 -16.15 1.08
CA ALA A 139 -6.92 -17.40 1.74
C ALA A 139 -7.68 -17.19 3.07
N HIS A 140 -7.70 -15.96 3.58
CA HIS A 140 -8.33 -15.58 4.84
C HIS A 140 -9.38 -14.46 4.63
N ALA A 141 -10.37 -14.40 5.53
CA ALA A 141 -11.42 -13.37 5.56
C ALA A 141 -11.43 -12.62 6.91
#